data_AF-A0A2U1LQ93-F1
#
_entry.id   AF-A0A2U1LQ93-F1
#
_cell.length_a   1.000
_cell.length_b   1.000
_cell.length_c   1.000
_cell.angle_alpha   90.00
_cell.angle_beta   90.00
_cell.angle_gamma   90.00
#
_symmetry.space_group_name_H-M   'P 1'
#
loop_
_entity.id
_entity.type
_entity.pdbx_description
1 polymer ?
#
loop_
_entity_poly.entity_id
_entity_poly.type
_entity_poly.pdbx_seq_one_letter_code
_entity_poly.pdbx_strand_id
1 'polypeptide(L)'
;MTGLPSDILNLILMLLAASTNGARDLVRVSKTCKKLKEHAEQACVLRVVSFHGLTDDYRKHLHYRDIIFQCARVGNQAAECILGKAFLTDFAFRYMISSNDQPTRDENGSYVGGPLQHPRLVRSFIRLASSKDINNLIFIAFNGYILQYAGFEKSNAHGMFNAVRNMFLYELIRLCEPTRWLEDPSPNNFVAQVMPPHDVAHREEVIVIFDKLFPLTHV
;
A
#
# COMPACT_ATOMS: atom_id res chain seq x y z
N MET A 1 22.38 4.98 28.06
CA MET A 1 22.00 4.04 26.98
C MET A 1 23.11 3.80 25.95
N THR A 2 24.38 4.12 26.23
CA THR A 2 25.49 3.92 25.28
C THR A 2 26.01 2.48 25.21
N GLY A 3 25.65 1.62 26.17
CA GLY A 3 26.15 0.24 26.28
C GLY A 3 25.21 -0.87 25.79
N LEU A 4 24.04 -0.54 25.22
CA LEU A 4 23.17 -1.59 24.66
C LEU A 4 23.75 -2.12 23.33
N PRO A 5 23.82 -3.45 23.14
CA PRO A 5 24.11 -4.06 21.85
C PRO A 5 23.15 -3.58 20.75
N SER A 6 23.69 -3.37 19.55
CA SER A 6 22.93 -2.89 18.38
C SER A 6 21.71 -3.75 18.07
N ASP A 7 21.80 -5.07 18.22
CA ASP A 7 20.70 -5.99 17.92
C ASP A 7 19.53 -5.86 18.89
N ILE A 8 19.84 -5.67 20.19
CA ILE A 8 18.81 -5.45 21.21
C ILE A 8 18.13 -4.10 20.97
N LEU A 9 18.90 -3.08 20.58
CA LEU A 9 18.35 -1.79 20.25
C LEU A 9 17.42 -1.85 19.02
N ASN A 10 17.83 -2.56 17.97
CA ASN A 10 17.00 -2.81 16.79
C ASN A 10 15.71 -3.54 17.15
N LEU A 11 15.77 -4.56 18.02
CA LEU A 11 14.59 -5.28 18.49
C LEU A 11 13.61 -4.35 19.22
N ILE A 12 14.10 -3.50 20.13
CA ILE A 12 13.27 -2.52 20.84
C ILE A 12 12.61 -1.57 19.85
N LEU A 13 13.34 -1.06 18.86
CA LEU A 13 12.80 -0.15 17.86
C LEU A 13 11.80 -0.82 16.93
N MET A 14 12.01 -2.09 16.55
CA MET A 14 11.04 -2.87 15.78
C MET A 14 9.73 -3.05 16.55
N LEU A 15 9.81 -3.41 17.85
CA LEU A 15 8.63 -3.54 18.71
C LEU A 15 7.87 -2.21 18.84
N LEU A 16 8.61 -1.11 19.01
CA LEU A 16 8.03 0.24 19.05
C LEU A 16 7.37 0.58 17.72
N ALA A 17 8.06 0.35 16.60
CA ALA A 17 7.59 0.65 15.25
C ALA A 17 6.36 -0.18 14.86
N ALA A 18 6.22 -1.41 15.35
CA ALA A 18 5.07 -2.26 15.09
C ALA A 18 3.83 -1.90 15.93
N SER A 19 3.99 -1.07 16.97
CA SER A 19 2.87 -0.67 17.84
C SER A 19 1.84 0.21 17.13
N THR A 20 0.67 0.41 17.73
CA THR A 20 -0.44 1.21 17.16
C THR A 20 -0.05 2.63 16.76
N ASN A 21 0.88 3.25 17.50
CA ASN A 21 1.42 4.59 17.23
C ASN A 21 2.84 4.56 16.64
N GLY A 22 3.24 3.42 16.07
CA GLY A 22 4.62 3.11 15.75
C GLY A 22 5.32 4.14 14.87
N ALA A 23 4.69 4.61 13.78
CA ALA A 23 5.27 5.67 12.95
C ALA A 23 5.55 6.96 13.75
N ARG A 24 4.61 7.38 14.60
CA ARG A 24 4.73 8.60 15.42
C ARG A 24 5.83 8.45 16.47
N ASP A 25 5.85 7.31 17.15
CA ASP A 25 6.80 7.07 18.23
C ASP A 25 8.22 6.83 17.69
N LEU A 26 8.36 6.18 16.54
CA LEU A 26 9.65 6.04 15.87
C LEU A 26 10.22 7.40 15.45
N VAL A 27 9.40 8.31 14.90
CA VAL A 27 9.82 9.69 14.57
C VAL A 27 10.20 10.49 15.82
N ARG A 28 9.57 10.26 16.96
CA ARG A 28 9.95 10.91 18.23
C ARG A 28 11.28 10.37 18.74
N VAL A 29 11.45 9.05 18.74
CA VAL A 29 12.68 8.40 19.20
C VAL A 29 13.88 8.76 18.31
N SER A 30 13.71 8.84 17.00
CA SER A 30 14.78 9.24 16.08
C SER A 30 15.28 10.67 16.30
N LYS A 31 14.46 11.56 16.89
CA LYS A 31 14.87 12.93 17.24
C LYS A 31 15.70 13.03 18.52
N THR A 32 15.79 11.98 19.31
CA THR A 32 16.44 12.03 20.63
C THR A 32 17.96 12.04 20.55
N CYS A 33 18.57 11.22 19.69
CA CYS A 33 20.01 11.21 19.46
C CYS A 33 20.39 10.58 18.11
N LYS A 34 21.61 10.87 17.64
CA LYS A 34 22.14 10.38 16.35
C LYS A 34 22.09 8.85 16.24
N LYS A 35 22.51 8.13 17.29
CA LYS A 35 22.50 6.65 17.29
C LYS A 35 21.08 6.10 17.11
N LEU A 36 20.10 6.63 17.84
CA LEU A 36 18.70 6.20 17.70
C LEU A 36 18.12 6.54 16.33
N LYS A 37 18.50 7.67 15.75
CA LYS A 37 18.16 8.01 14.36
C LYS A 37 18.70 6.98 13.38
N GLU A 38 19.99 6.67 13.44
CA GLU A 38 20.65 5.69 12.55
C GLU A 38 19.99 4.32 12.63
N HIS A 39 19.65 3.87 13.85
CA HIS A 39 18.94 2.60 14.04
C HIS A 39 17.49 2.64 13.55
N ALA A 40 16.77 3.75 13.76
CA ALA A 40 15.39 3.91 13.30
C ALA A 40 15.28 3.95 11.76
N GLU A 41 16.33 4.38 11.07
CA GLU A 41 16.41 4.43 9.61
C GLU A 41 16.83 3.08 8.98
N GLN A 42 17.13 2.05 9.79
CA GLN A 42 17.47 0.73 9.27
C GLN A 42 16.27 0.05 8.59
N ALA A 43 16.54 -0.67 7.49
CA ALA A 43 15.51 -1.33 6.71
C ALA A 43 14.68 -2.34 7.52
N CYS A 44 15.29 -3.07 8.47
CA CYS A 44 14.57 -4.00 9.34
C CYS A 44 13.52 -3.30 10.22
N VAL A 45 13.80 -2.10 10.71
CA VAL A 45 12.88 -1.29 11.51
C VAL A 45 11.80 -0.68 10.61
N LEU A 46 12.20 -0.04 9.51
CA LEU A 46 11.28 0.63 8.58
C LEU A 46 10.26 -0.36 7.95
N ARG A 47 10.64 -1.62 7.73
CA ARG A 47 9.75 -2.66 7.19
C ARG A 47 8.57 -3.00 8.10
N VAL A 48 8.70 -2.81 9.41
CA VAL A 48 7.67 -3.20 10.39
C VAL A 48 6.87 -2.02 10.95
N VAL A 49 7.15 -0.80 10.47
CA VAL A 49 6.44 0.41 10.92
C VAL A 49 4.94 0.30 10.65
N SER A 50 4.15 0.48 11.70
CA SER A 50 2.70 0.56 11.67
C SER A 50 2.23 2.00 11.47
N PHE A 51 1.24 2.15 10.58
CA PHE A 51 0.60 3.42 10.23
C PHE A 51 -0.86 3.51 10.71
N HIS A 52 -1.29 2.63 11.63
CA HIS A 52 -2.69 2.54 12.06
C HIS A 52 -3.27 3.85 12.64
N GLY A 53 -2.43 4.65 13.30
CA GLY A 53 -2.82 5.95 13.87
C GLY A 53 -2.58 7.17 12.95
N LEU A 54 -2.23 6.97 11.68
CA LEU A 54 -2.01 8.09 10.75
C LEU A 54 -3.35 8.58 10.20
N THR A 55 -3.56 9.89 10.20
CA THR A 55 -4.73 10.51 9.57
C THR A 55 -4.64 10.40 8.05
N ASP A 56 -5.77 10.28 7.35
CA ASP A 56 -5.86 10.26 5.88
C ASP A 56 -5.32 11.51 5.16
N ASP A 57 -4.89 12.54 5.91
CA ASP A 57 -4.28 13.75 5.36
C ASP A 57 -2.81 13.52 4.96
N TYR A 58 -2.62 12.71 3.93
CA TYR A 58 -1.30 12.40 3.37
C TYR A 58 -0.59 13.66 2.82
N ARG A 59 -1.28 14.78 2.57
CA ARG A 59 -0.65 16.03 2.10
C ARG A 59 0.40 16.58 3.06
N LYS A 60 0.26 16.30 4.36
CA LYS A 60 1.27 16.65 5.37
C LYS A 60 2.58 15.87 5.21
N HIS A 61 2.58 14.82 4.39
CA HIS A 61 3.69 13.90 4.14
C HIS A 61 4.29 14.04 2.74
N LEU A 62 4.04 15.16 2.05
CA LEU A 62 4.56 15.44 0.71
C LEU A 62 6.06 15.82 0.75
N HIS A 63 6.90 14.89 1.21
CA HIS A 63 8.35 15.05 1.24
C HIS A 63 9.03 13.69 1.05
N TYR A 64 10.01 13.58 0.15
CA TYR A 64 10.66 12.30 -0.18
C TYR A 64 11.44 11.68 1.00
N ARG A 65 11.82 12.48 2.00
CA ARG A 65 12.43 12.02 3.27
C ARG A 65 11.39 11.71 4.36
N ASP A 66 10.10 11.85 4.07
CA ASP A 66 9.06 11.47 5.02
C ASP A 66 9.12 9.95 5.29
N ILE A 67 8.75 9.55 6.51
CA ILE A 67 8.80 8.17 6.96
C ILE A 67 7.98 7.23 6.07
N ILE A 68 6.84 7.69 5.51
CA ILE A 68 6.04 6.87 4.59
C ILE A 68 6.85 6.50 3.35
N PHE A 69 7.60 7.44 2.79
CA PHE A 69 8.46 7.21 1.62
C PHE A 69 9.59 6.25 1.93
N GLN A 70 10.26 6.45 3.06
CA GLN A 70 11.36 5.57 3.48
C GLN A 70 10.88 4.14 3.73
N CYS A 71 9.74 3.97 4.41
CA CYS A 71 9.11 2.67 4.62
C CYS A 71 8.71 1.99 3.30
N ALA A 72 8.09 2.72 2.37
CA ALA A 72 7.70 2.16 1.08
C ALA A 72 8.92 1.71 0.24
N ARG A 73 10.04 2.43 0.32
CA ARG A 73 11.29 2.05 -0.38
C ARG A 73 11.89 0.73 0.10
N VAL A 74 11.69 0.38 1.37
CA VAL A 74 12.21 -0.88 1.94
C VAL A 74 11.21 -2.03 1.86
N GLY A 75 10.03 -1.82 1.27
CA GLY A 75 9.00 -2.84 1.08
C GLY A 75 7.96 -2.93 2.21
N ASN A 76 7.76 -1.86 2.98
CA ASN A 76 6.66 -1.82 3.94
C ASN A 76 5.32 -1.71 3.21
N GLN A 77 4.54 -2.78 3.25
CA GLN A 77 3.29 -2.90 2.49
C GLN A 77 2.23 -1.86 2.87
N ALA A 78 2.14 -1.46 4.15
CA ALA A 78 1.19 -0.45 4.59
C ALA A 78 1.55 0.92 4.00
N ALA A 79 2.84 1.28 4.03
CA ALA A 79 3.32 2.51 3.40
C ALA A 79 3.13 2.49 1.89
N GLU A 80 3.39 1.36 1.22
CA GLU A 80 3.14 1.20 -0.21
C GLU A 80 1.67 1.36 -0.56
N CYS A 81 0.76 0.81 0.24
CA CYS A 81 -0.69 0.97 0.08
C CYS A 81 -1.11 2.44 0.21
N ILE A 82 -0.60 3.15 1.22
CA ILE A 82 -0.88 4.59 1.43
C ILE A 82 -0.41 5.40 0.22
N LEU A 83 0.83 5.16 -0.24
CA LEU A 83 1.35 5.87 -1.41
C LEU A 83 0.66 5.45 -2.70
N GLY A 84 0.20 4.21 -2.83
CA GLY A 84 -0.61 3.75 -3.96
C GLY A 84 -1.93 4.50 -4.04
N LYS A 85 -2.64 4.65 -2.91
CA LYS A 85 -3.85 5.49 -2.80
C LYS A 85 -3.55 6.93 -3.20
N ALA A 86 -2.53 7.54 -2.59
CA ALA A 86 -2.16 8.93 -2.86
C ALA A 86 -1.73 9.16 -4.31
N PHE A 87 -1.00 8.21 -4.91
CA PHE A 87 -0.65 8.23 -6.33
C PHE A 87 -1.90 8.21 -7.20
N LEU A 88 -2.91 7.40 -6.87
CA LEU A 88 -4.14 7.39 -7.65
C LEU A 88 -4.92 8.70 -7.49
N THR A 89 -5.01 9.29 -6.30
CA THR A 89 -5.96 10.38 -6.03
C THR A 89 -5.38 11.79 -6.05
N ASP A 90 -4.07 11.97 -5.88
CA ASP A 90 -3.47 13.30 -5.72
C ASP A 90 -2.32 13.54 -6.71
N PHE A 91 -2.46 14.58 -7.53
CA PHE A 91 -1.51 14.93 -8.58
C PHE A 91 -0.12 15.28 -8.05
N ALA A 92 -0.03 15.95 -6.89
CA ALA A 92 1.26 16.32 -6.31
C ALA A 92 2.03 15.06 -5.86
N PHE A 93 1.32 14.06 -5.34
CA PHE A 93 1.90 12.76 -5.02
C PHE A 93 2.37 12.00 -6.27
N ARG A 94 1.58 12.01 -7.36
CA ARG A 94 2.02 11.42 -8.63
C ARG A 94 3.32 12.02 -9.12
N TYR A 95 3.38 13.35 -9.18
CA TYR A 95 4.59 14.06 -9.61
C TYR A 95 5.76 13.68 -8.72
N MET A 96 5.59 13.76 -7.40
CA MET A 96 6.67 13.50 -6.46
C MET A 96 7.17 12.05 -6.50
N ILE A 97 6.28 11.06 -6.59
CA ILE A 97 6.67 9.64 -6.75
C ILE A 97 7.40 9.44 -8.08
N SER A 98 6.91 10.04 -9.16
CA SER A 98 7.53 9.92 -10.49
C SER A 98 8.92 10.57 -10.54
N SER A 99 9.12 11.69 -9.84
CA SER A 99 10.42 12.37 -9.72
C SER A 99 11.40 11.69 -8.76
N ASN A 100 10.94 10.70 -7.99
CA ASN A 100 11.74 9.99 -6.99
C ASN A 100 11.70 8.46 -7.21
N ASP A 101 11.48 8.03 -8.44
CA ASP A 101 11.32 6.61 -8.79
C ASP A 101 12.63 5.81 -8.62
N GLN A 102 13.79 6.47 -8.70
CA GLN A 102 15.10 5.86 -8.55
C GLN A 102 15.38 5.37 -7.12
N PRO A 103 16.22 4.34 -6.94
CA PRO A 103 16.67 3.91 -5.62
C PRO A 103 17.41 5.02 -4.87
N THR A 104 17.31 5.04 -3.54
CA THR A 104 18.05 5.98 -2.70
C THR A 104 19.43 5.42 -2.35
N ARG A 105 20.44 6.32 -2.32
CA ARG A 105 21.81 6.02 -1.95
C ARG A 105 22.24 6.83 -0.73
N ASP A 106 23.11 6.27 0.10
CA ASP A 106 23.78 7.00 1.17
C ASP A 106 24.94 7.87 0.64
N GLU A 107 25.62 8.57 1.55
CA GLU A 107 26.79 9.42 1.25
C GLU A 107 27.95 8.62 0.61
N ASN A 108 27.99 7.30 0.80
CA ASN A 108 28.98 6.40 0.22
C ASN A 108 28.53 5.81 -1.12
N GLY A 109 27.35 6.18 -1.62
CA GLY A 109 26.77 5.65 -2.85
C GLY A 109 26.13 4.27 -2.73
N SER A 110 26.04 3.71 -1.52
CA SER A 110 25.42 2.40 -1.26
C SER A 110 23.90 2.51 -1.27
N TYR A 111 23.22 1.52 -1.83
CA TYR A 111 21.75 1.49 -1.87
C TYR A 111 21.16 1.32 -0.46
N VAL A 112 20.37 2.31 -0.03
CA VAL A 112 19.69 2.30 1.28
C VAL A 112 18.18 2.06 1.16
N GLY A 113 17.61 2.23 -0.04
CA GLY A 113 16.21 1.98 -0.30
C GLY A 113 15.96 1.69 -1.78
N GLY A 114 14.99 0.81 -2.05
CA GLY A 114 14.63 0.44 -3.41
C GLY A 114 13.93 1.56 -4.18
N PRO A 115 13.65 1.34 -5.48
CA PRO A 115 12.93 2.28 -6.30
C PRO A 115 11.46 2.40 -5.84
N LEU A 116 10.88 3.60 -5.99
CA LEU A 116 9.44 3.85 -5.75
C LEU A 116 8.66 3.62 -7.04
N GLN A 117 8.57 2.37 -7.44
CA GLN A 117 7.88 1.97 -8.67
C GLN A 117 6.36 2.11 -8.48
N HIS A 118 5.74 3.03 -9.21
CA HIS A 118 4.29 3.23 -9.14
C HIS A 118 3.46 1.94 -9.34
N PRO A 119 3.84 0.95 -10.18
CA PRO A 119 3.08 -0.29 -10.26
C PRO A 119 3.10 -1.09 -8.96
N ARG A 120 4.24 -1.11 -8.25
CA ARG A 120 4.35 -1.79 -6.94
C ARG A 120 3.43 -1.13 -5.90
N LEU A 121 3.41 0.20 -5.87
CA LEU A 121 2.55 0.97 -4.94
C LEU A 121 1.06 0.72 -5.23
N VAL A 122 0.65 0.80 -6.50
CA VAL A 122 -0.73 0.56 -6.92
C VAL A 122 -1.14 -0.89 -6.67
N ARG A 123 -0.25 -1.86 -6.91
CA ARG A 123 -0.47 -3.28 -6.58
C ARG A 123 -0.71 -3.49 -5.08
N SER A 124 0.10 -2.87 -4.23
CA SER A 124 -0.08 -2.92 -2.77
C SER A 124 -1.39 -2.28 -2.33
N PHE A 125 -1.83 -1.20 -3.00
CA PHE A 125 -3.15 -0.61 -2.78
C PHE A 125 -4.29 -1.59 -3.14
N ILE A 126 -4.29 -2.19 -4.33
CA ILE A 126 -5.32 -3.17 -4.74
C ILE A 126 -5.44 -4.29 -3.69
N ARG A 127 -4.29 -4.77 -3.19
CA ARG A 127 -4.22 -5.85 -2.21
C ARG A 127 -4.75 -5.46 -0.83
N LEU A 128 -4.44 -4.26 -0.35
CA LEU A 128 -4.57 -3.92 1.09
C LEU A 128 -5.55 -2.78 1.40
N ALA A 129 -6.05 -2.07 0.39
CA ALA A 129 -7.02 -1.00 0.58
C ALA A 129 -8.24 -1.48 1.38
N SER A 130 -8.76 -0.67 2.30
CA SER A 130 -10.03 -1.02 2.96
C SER A 130 -11.20 -0.89 1.97
N SER A 131 -12.36 -1.50 2.25
CA SER A 131 -13.56 -1.26 1.44
C SER A 131 -13.89 0.22 1.33
N LYS A 132 -13.71 0.97 2.44
CA LYS A 132 -13.98 2.41 2.48
C LYS A 132 -13.10 3.20 1.51
N ASP A 133 -11.89 2.70 1.26
CA ASP A 133 -10.99 3.30 0.28
C ASP A 133 -11.44 2.99 -1.16
N ILE A 134 -12.08 1.85 -1.41
CA ILE A 134 -12.61 1.46 -2.72
C ILE A 134 -13.95 2.17 -2.96
N ASN A 135 -13.87 3.46 -3.27
CA ASN A 135 -15.01 4.33 -3.57
C ASN A 135 -15.00 4.83 -5.02
N ASN A 136 -16.04 5.57 -5.42
CA ASN A 136 -16.18 6.10 -6.78
C ASN A 136 -14.97 6.91 -7.27
N LEU A 137 -14.35 7.71 -6.39
CA LEU A 137 -13.18 8.52 -6.74
C LEU A 137 -11.99 7.61 -7.09
N ILE A 138 -11.74 6.60 -6.26
CA ILE A 138 -10.70 5.60 -6.52
C ILE A 138 -10.99 4.78 -7.77
N PHE A 139 -12.25 4.41 -8.01
CA PHE A 139 -12.63 3.70 -9.22
C PHE A 139 -12.28 4.50 -10.48
N ILE A 140 -12.65 5.78 -10.54
CA ILE A 140 -12.33 6.65 -11.68
C ILE A 140 -10.80 6.82 -11.82
N ALA A 141 -10.11 7.11 -10.71
CA ALA A 141 -8.68 7.32 -10.69
C ALA A 141 -7.90 6.07 -11.15
N PHE A 142 -8.32 4.88 -10.71
CA PHE A 142 -7.67 3.64 -11.05
C PHE A 142 -7.88 3.26 -12.51
N ASN A 143 -9.09 3.43 -13.06
CA ASN A 143 -9.30 3.24 -14.50
C ASN A 143 -8.49 4.25 -15.34
N GLY A 144 -8.39 5.51 -14.88
CA GLY A 144 -7.52 6.51 -15.52
C GLY A 144 -6.05 6.11 -15.51
N TYR A 145 -5.56 5.54 -14.41
CA TYR A 145 -4.20 4.98 -14.31
C TYR A 145 -3.98 3.86 -15.33
N ILE A 146 -4.90 2.89 -15.39
CA ILE A 146 -4.80 1.76 -16.33
C ILE A 146 -4.74 2.26 -17.78
N LEU A 147 -5.62 3.21 -18.14
CA LEU A 147 -5.64 3.82 -19.46
C LEU A 147 -4.33 4.55 -19.78
N GLN A 148 -3.82 5.35 -18.84
CA GLN A 148 -2.62 6.15 -19.03
C GLN A 148 -1.36 5.30 -19.19
N TYR A 149 -1.19 4.24 -18.39
CA TYR A 149 0.07 3.51 -18.31
C TYR A 149 0.08 2.17 -19.05
N ALA A 150 -1.07 1.53 -19.26
CA ALA A 150 -1.16 0.27 -20.01
C ALA A 150 -1.84 0.40 -21.38
N GLY A 151 -2.59 1.49 -21.61
CA GLY A 151 -3.35 1.73 -22.84
C GLY A 151 -4.67 0.96 -22.88
N PHE A 152 -5.65 1.50 -23.61
CA PHE A 152 -7.01 0.93 -23.69
C PHE A 152 -7.03 -0.47 -24.29
N GLU A 153 -6.45 -0.67 -25.46
CA GLU A 153 -6.52 -1.94 -26.21
C GLU A 153 -5.95 -3.11 -25.41
N LYS A 154 -4.74 -2.95 -24.87
CA LYS A 154 -4.06 -3.98 -24.05
C LYS A 154 -4.86 -4.28 -22.78
N SER A 155 -5.33 -3.25 -22.09
CA SER A 155 -6.10 -3.42 -20.85
C SER A 155 -7.44 -4.11 -21.09
N ASN A 156 -8.12 -3.78 -22.19
CA ASN A 156 -9.37 -4.39 -22.60
C ASN A 156 -9.18 -5.86 -23.01
N ALA A 157 -8.13 -6.17 -23.78
CA ALA A 157 -7.81 -7.54 -24.18
C ALA A 157 -7.58 -8.48 -22.98
N HIS A 158 -7.02 -7.96 -21.89
CA HIS A 158 -6.84 -8.72 -20.65
C HIS A 158 -8.04 -8.69 -19.70
N GLY A 159 -9.13 -7.99 -20.04
CA GLY A 159 -10.34 -7.92 -19.22
C GLY A 159 -10.25 -7.00 -17.99
N MET A 160 -9.25 -6.11 -17.93
CA MET A 160 -8.97 -5.28 -16.74
C MET A 160 -10.18 -4.44 -16.31
N PHE A 161 -10.85 -3.76 -17.24
CA PHE A 161 -12.00 -2.91 -16.91
C PHE A 161 -13.17 -3.69 -16.30
N ASN A 162 -13.40 -4.92 -16.76
CA ASN A 162 -14.44 -5.78 -16.19
C ASN A 162 -14.05 -6.25 -14.78
N ALA A 163 -12.81 -6.67 -14.58
CA ALA A 163 -12.33 -7.11 -13.26
C ALA A 163 -12.40 -5.96 -12.24
N VAL A 164 -11.94 -4.75 -12.61
CA VAL A 164 -12.01 -3.56 -11.73
C VAL A 164 -13.46 -3.19 -11.42
N ARG A 165 -14.36 -3.25 -12.40
CA ARG A 165 -15.80 -3.01 -12.19
C ARG A 165 -16.39 -4.04 -11.22
N ASN A 166 -16.09 -5.32 -11.39
CA ASN A 166 -16.61 -6.37 -10.51
C ASN A 166 -16.10 -6.21 -9.07
N MET A 167 -14.81 -5.96 -8.89
CA MET A 167 -14.21 -5.65 -7.59
C MET A 167 -14.89 -4.43 -6.95
N PHE A 168 -15.10 -3.36 -7.72
CA PHE A 168 -15.74 -2.14 -7.21
C PHE A 168 -17.19 -2.36 -6.79
N LEU A 169 -17.99 -3.03 -7.63
CA LEU A 169 -19.40 -3.32 -7.32
C LEU A 169 -19.53 -4.21 -6.08
N TYR A 170 -18.66 -5.22 -5.95
CA TYR A 170 -18.63 -6.07 -4.77
C TYR A 170 -18.36 -5.28 -3.48
N GLU A 171 -17.34 -4.41 -3.49
CA GLU A 171 -16.98 -3.58 -2.33
C GLU A 171 -18.05 -2.55 -1.99
N LEU A 172 -18.71 -1.99 -3.01
CA LEU A 172 -19.83 -1.06 -2.83
C LEU A 172 -21.02 -1.76 -2.16
N ILE A 173 -21.41 -2.95 -2.63
CA ILE A 173 -22.49 -3.75 -2.03
C ILE A 173 -22.14 -4.06 -0.57
N ARG A 174 -20.90 -4.47 -0.30
CA ARG A 174 -20.44 -4.79 1.06
C ARG A 174 -20.54 -3.60 2.02
N LEU A 175 -20.25 -2.40 1.55
CA LEU A 175 -20.39 -1.18 2.35
C LEU A 175 -21.85 -0.81 2.60
N CYS A 176 -22.73 -0.99 1.63
CA CYS A 176 -24.14 -0.60 1.72
C CYS A 176 -25.01 -1.60 2.47
N GLU A 177 -24.67 -2.89 2.45
CA GLU A 177 -25.47 -3.96 3.06
C GLU A 177 -24.65 -4.87 4.00
N PRO A 178 -24.12 -4.35 5.11
CA PRO A 178 -23.30 -5.14 6.04
C PRO A 178 -24.06 -6.30 6.70
N THR A 179 -25.40 -6.28 6.72
CA THR A 179 -26.25 -7.26 7.41
C THR A 179 -26.69 -8.45 6.54
N ARG A 180 -26.64 -8.37 5.20
CA ARG A 180 -27.11 -9.46 4.32
C ARG A 180 -26.22 -10.71 4.32
N TRP A 181 -24.99 -10.58 4.79
CA TRP A 181 -24.00 -11.66 4.83
C TRP A 181 -23.89 -12.34 6.21
N LEU A 182 -24.69 -11.91 7.18
CA LEU A 182 -24.80 -12.49 8.53
C LEU A 182 -26.07 -13.32 8.72
N GLU A 183 -26.94 -13.44 7.70
CA GLU A 183 -28.06 -14.37 7.75
C GLU A 183 -27.51 -15.79 7.59
N ASP A 184 -27.71 -16.61 8.63
CA ASP A 184 -27.47 -18.05 8.62
C ASP A 184 -27.99 -18.69 7.32
N PRO A 185 -27.30 -19.71 6.77
CA PRO A 185 -27.80 -20.38 5.57
C PRO A 185 -29.17 -20.98 5.87
N SER A 186 -30.22 -20.36 5.33
CA SER A 186 -31.56 -20.92 5.32
C SER A 186 -31.48 -22.31 4.66
N PRO A 187 -31.95 -23.38 5.32
CA PRO A 187 -31.71 -24.77 4.89
C PRO A 187 -32.46 -25.18 3.61
N ASN A 188 -33.14 -24.26 2.91
CA ASN A 188 -34.13 -24.61 1.89
C ASN A 188 -33.85 -24.16 0.45
N ASN A 189 -32.65 -23.70 0.10
CA ASN A 189 -32.35 -23.35 -1.30
C ASN A 189 -31.38 -24.33 -1.95
N PHE A 190 -31.92 -25.45 -2.45
CA PHE A 190 -31.28 -26.45 -3.32
C PHE A 190 -31.03 -25.95 -4.77
N VAL A 191 -31.00 -24.64 -5.00
CA VAL A 191 -30.45 -24.06 -6.21
C VAL A 191 -29.16 -23.42 -5.76
N ALA A 192 -28.02 -23.96 -6.23
CA ALA A 192 -26.70 -23.41 -5.99
C ALA A 192 -26.68 -21.94 -6.44
N GLN A 193 -27.03 -21.03 -5.54
CA GLN A 193 -26.59 -19.66 -5.62
C GLN A 193 -25.09 -19.77 -5.48
N VAL A 194 -24.40 -19.68 -6.62
CA VAL A 194 -22.95 -19.53 -6.69
C VAL A 194 -22.63 -18.41 -5.72
N MET A 195 -22.10 -18.77 -4.54
CA MET A 195 -21.62 -17.78 -3.58
C MET A 195 -20.72 -16.86 -4.39
N PRO A 196 -20.93 -15.53 -4.37
CA PRO A 196 -19.98 -14.64 -5.01
C PRO A 196 -18.59 -14.97 -4.46
N PRO A 197 -17.56 -14.95 -5.31
CA PRO A 197 -16.21 -15.27 -4.89
C PRO A 197 -15.88 -14.50 -3.61
N HIS A 198 -15.32 -15.18 -2.59
CA HIS A 198 -14.87 -14.53 -1.37
C HIS A 198 -14.06 -13.26 -1.70
N ASP A 199 -14.16 -12.19 -0.89
CA ASP A 199 -13.46 -10.89 -1.01
C ASP A 199 -12.08 -10.96 -1.71
N VAL A 200 -11.27 -11.92 -1.30
CA VAL A 200 -9.92 -12.19 -1.82
C VAL A 200 -9.92 -12.44 -3.34
N ALA A 201 -10.91 -13.15 -3.88
CA ALA A 201 -10.93 -13.58 -5.28
C ALA A 201 -11.13 -12.44 -6.28
N HIS A 202 -11.94 -11.42 -5.96
CA HIS A 202 -12.10 -10.26 -6.85
C HIS A 202 -10.84 -9.39 -6.90
N ARG A 203 -10.19 -9.19 -5.75
CA ARG A 203 -8.91 -8.47 -5.69
C ARG A 203 -7.79 -9.26 -6.36
N GLU A 204 -7.76 -10.58 -6.15
CA GLU A 204 -6.77 -11.46 -6.77
C GLU A 204 -6.92 -11.49 -8.29
N GLU A 205 -8.15 -11.52 -8.82
CA GLU A 205 -8.39 -11.41 -10.25
C GLU A 205 -7.80 -10.11 -10.83
N VAL A 206 -8.06 -8.98 -10.17
CA VAL A 206 -7.47 -7.69 -10.58
C VAL A 206 -5.95 -7.74 -10.50
N ILE A 207 -5.36 -8.31 -9.45
CA ILE A 207 -3.90 -8.43 -9.28
C ILE A 207 -3.28 -9.30 -10.38
N VAL A 208 -3.88 -10.45 -10.70
CA VAL A 208 -3.39 -11.36 -11.75
C VAL A 208 -3.38 -10.67 -13.12
N ILE A 209 -4.40 -9.88 -13.43
CA ILE A 209 -4.45 -9.10 -14.67
C ILE A 209 -3.45 -7.95 -14.59
N PHE A 210 -3.32 -7.30 -13.44
CA PHE A 210 -2.41 -6.18 -13.21
C PHE A 210 -0.95 -6.60 -13.45
N ASP A 211 -0.55 -7.75 -12.93
CA ASP A 211 0.81 -8.29 -13.07
C ASP A 211 1.14 -8.64 -14.54
N LYS A 212 0.14 -8.94 -15.39
CA LYS A 212 0.32 -9.10 -16.84
C LYS A 212 0.52 -7.76 -17.55
N LEU A 213 -0.17 -6.71 -17.10
CA LEU A 213 -0.06 -5.37 -17.68
C LEU A 213 1.24 -4.68 -17.27
N PHE A 214 1.66 -4.88 -16.02
CA PHE A 214 2.81 -4.25 -15.36
C PHE A 214 3.73 -5.31 -14.73
N PRO A 215 4.49 -6.07 -15.55
CA PRO A 215 5.43 -7.04 -15.01
C PRO A 215 6.48 -6.31 -14.15
N LEU A 216 6.52 -6.65 -12.86
CA LEU A 216 7.57 -6.14 -11.97
C LEU A 216 8.89 -6.74 -12.42
N THR A 217 9.83 -5.89 -12.84
CA THR A 217 11.22 -6.33 -13.05
C THR A 217 11.79 -6.73 -11.70
N HIS A 218 12.18 -7.99 -11.56
CA HIS A 218 13.02 -8.43 -10.45
C HIS A 218 14.32 -7.61 -10.51
N VAL A 219 14.51 -6.71 -9.56
CA VAL A 219 15.80 -6.06 -9.27
C VAL A 219 16.32 -6.64 -7.97
#